data_AF-A0A968I4V9-F1
#
_entry.id   AF-A0A968I4V9-F1
#
_cell.length_a   1.000
_cell.length_b   1.000
_cell.length_c   1.000
_cell.angle_alpha   90.00
_cell.angle_beta   90.00
_cell.angle_gamma   90.00
#
_symmetry.space_group_name_H-M   'P 1'
#
loop_
_entity.id
_entity.type
_entity.pdbx_description
1 polymer ?
#
loop_
_entity_poly.entity_id
_entity_poly.type
_entity_poly.pdbx_seq_one_letter_code
_entity_poly.pdbx_strand_id
1 'polypeptide(L)'
;MNDCAIQENWQGAQGGNGTSFNTYATLEKHWHQTWVDDSGTLLVLTGQFNDGKMILEGTHPGARAGVTINERITWNVVNGDADQVRQLWQQSRDGGQTWQVAFDGLYQRSN
;
A
#
# COMPACT_ATOMS: atom_id res chain seq x y z
N MET A 1 -13.36 0.21 19.60
CA MET A 1 -12.20 0.20 18.68
C MET A 1 -12.04 1.61 18.18
N ASN A 2 -11.34 2.45 18.94
CA ASN A 2 -11.15 3.86 18.58
C ASN A 2 -9.65 4.00 18.26
N ASP A 3 -9.33 4.51 17.07
CA ASP A 3 -8.02 5.03 16.65
C ASP A 3 -6.87 4.05 16.31
N CYS A 4 -7.12 2.73 16.17
CA CYS A 4 -6.04 1.77 15.83
C CYS A 4 -6.01 1.30 14.36
N ALA A 5 -7.05 1.58 13.57
CA ALA A 5 -7.13 1.13 12.18
C ALA A 5 -7.65 2.25 11.28
N ILE A 6 -6.97 2.46 10.15
CA ILE A 6 -7.42 3.34 9.07
C ILE A 6 -8.04 2.44 8.01
N GLN A 7 -9.31 2.65 7.70
CA GLN A 7 -10.01 1.99 6.61
C GLN A 7 -10.13 2.96 5.43
N GLU A 8 -9.69 2.53 4.25
CA GLU A 8 -9.90 3.23 2.99
C GLU A 8 -10.76 2.36 2.07
N ASN A 9 -11.78 2.96 1.46
CA ASN A 9 -12.60 2.32 0.45
C ASN A 9 -12.25 2.91 -0.91
N TRP A 10 -11.81 2.07 -1.85
CA TRP A 10 -11.46 2.46 -3.20
C TRP A 10 -12.58 2.04 -4.16
N GLN A 11 -13.05 2.99 -4.97
CA GLN A 11 -13.92 2.74 -6.12
C GLN A 11 -13.16 3.12 -7.38
N GLY A 12 -12.81 2.12 -8.19
CA GLY A 12 -12.14 2.31 -9.47
C GLY A 12 -13.07 2.91 -10.52
N ALA A 13 -12.56 3.87 -11.28
CA ALA A 13 -13.31 4.55 -12.34
C ALA A 13 -13.83 3.64 -13.46
N GLN A 14 -13.34 2.39 -13.56
CA GLN A 14 -13.76 1.39 -14.56
C GLN A 14 -14.41 0.12 -13.97
N GLY A 15 -14.84 0.17 -12.71
CA GLY A 15 -15.47 -0.99 -12.05
C GLY A 15 -14.42 -1.92 -11.43
N GLY A 16 -14.15 -1.68 -10.16
CA GLY A 16 -13.34 -2.51 -9.28
C GLY A 16 -13.40 -1.89 -7.90
N ASN A 17 -13.87 -2.64 -6.91
CA ASN A 17 -13.96 -2.18 -5.53
C ASN A 17 -12.85 -2.83 -4.70
N GLY A 18 -12.16 -2.02 -3.91
CA GLY A 18 -11.18 -2.52 -2.96
C GLY A 18 -11.33 -1.86 -1.60
N THR A 19 -11.02 -2.59 -0.54
CA THR A 19 -10.93 -2.03 0.80
C THR A 19 -9.53 -2.28 1.34
N SER A 20 -8.90 -1.23 1.85
CA SER A 20 -7.63 -1.32 2.55
C SER A 20 -7.84 -1.08 4.04
N PHE A 21 -7.18 -1.90 4.85
CA PHE A 21 -7.10 -1.73 6.30
C PHE A 21 -5.63 -1.57 6.67
N ASN A 22 -5.29 -0.41 7.25
CA ASN A 22 -3.95 -0.12 7.75
C ASN A 22 -3.98 -0.11 9.28
N THR A 23 -3.10 -0.90 9.91
CA THR A 23 -3.01 -1.04 11.37
C THR A 23 -1.56 -0.96 11.80
N TYR A 24 -1.26 -0.23 12.87
CA TYR A 24 0.08 -0.25 13.48
C TYR A 24 0.12 -1.31 14.58
N ALA A 25 0.87 -2.39 14.35
CA ALA A 25 1.11 -3.44 15.34
C ALA A 25 2.19 -3.00 16.32
N THR A 26 1.79 -2.48 17.48
CA THR A 26 2.68 -1.84 18.47
C THR A 26 3.77 -2.77 19.03
N LEU A 27 3.47 -4.06 19.22
CA LEU A 27 4.43 -5.05 19.71
C LEU A 27 5.53 -5.33 18.68
N GLU A 28 5.16 -5.38 17.40
CA GLU A 28 6.08 -5.62 16.29
C GLU A 28 6.76 -4.33 15.84
N LYS A 29 6.19 -3.16 16.18
CA LYS A 29 6.57 -1.84 15.67
C LYS A 29 6.51 -1.74 14.14
N HIS A 30 5.60 -2.50 13.53
CA HIS A 30 5.36 -2.52 12.09
C HIS A 30 3.96 -2.05 11.76
N TRP A 31 3.85 -1.41 10.61
CA TRP A 31 2.59 -1.20 9.93
C TRP A 31 2.22 -2.48 9.18
N HIS A 32 0.95 -2.84 9.28
CA HIS A 32 0.32 -3.92 8.54
C HIS A 32 -0.78 -3.32 7.68
N GLN A 33 -0.77 -3.64 6.39
CA GLN A 33 -1.85 -3.33 5.49
C GLN A 33 -2.42 -4.61 4.93
N THR A 34 -3.74 -4.74 5.00
CA THR A 34 -4.48 -5.75 4.25
C THR A 34 -5.32 -5.04 3.21
N TRP A 35 -5.08 -5.36 1.94
CA TRP A 35 -5.90 -4.91 0.83
C TRP A 35 -6.64 -6.11 0.24
N VAL A 36 -7.93 -5.92 0.00
CA VAL A 36 -8.82 -6.93 -0.57
C VAL A 36 -9.61 -6.28 -1.70
N ASP A 37 -9.73 -6.97 -2.84
CA ASP A 37 -10.60 -6.55 -3.93
C ASP A 37 -11.81 -7.49 -4.13
N ASP A 38 -12.73 -7.06 -4.99
CA ASP A 38 -13.93 -7.80 -5.38
C ASP A 38 -13.65 -9.08 -6.20
N SER A 39 -12.41 -9.29 -6.65
CA SER A 39 -11.97 -10.53 -7.30
C SER A 39 -11.48 -11.60 -6.30
N GLY A 40 -11.40 -11.25 -5.01
CA GLY A 40 -10.88 -12.12 -3.96
C GLY A 40 -9.35 -12.09 -3.85
N THR A 41 -8.68 -11.12 -4.48
CA THR A 41 -7.25 -10.92 -4.30
C THR A 41 -7.00 -10.43 -2.87
N LEU A 42 -6.10 -11.11 -2.16
CA LEU A 42 -5.62 -10.71 -0.86
C LEU A 42 -4.16 -10.25 -0.99
N LEU A 43 -3.91 -9.00 -0.67
CA LEU A 43 -2.57 -8.45 -0.55
C LEU A 43 -2.31 -8.05 0.91
N VAL A 44 -1.35 -8.72 1.53
CA VAL A 44 -0.86 -8.40 2.87
C VAL A 44 0.52 -7.75 2.73
N LEU A 45 0.63 -6.52 3.21
CA LEU A 45 1.87 -5.75 3.21
C LEU A 45 2.27 -5.46 4.65
N THR A 46 3.57 -5.45 4.89
CA THR A 46 4.13 -5.07 6.18
C THR A 46 5.32 -4.15 5.99
N GLY A 47 5.59 -3.32 6.98
CA GLY A 47 6.76 -2.47 6.92
C GLY A 47 6.79 -1.44 8.03
N GLN A 48 7.51 -0.35 7.80
CA GLN A 48 7.80 0.62 8.85
C GLN A 48 7.72 2.04 8.33
N PHE A 49 7.48 2.96 9.26
CA PHE A 49 7.62 4.38 9.04
C PHE A 49 8.96 4.84 9.63
N ASN A 50 9.91 5.21 8.78
CA ASN A 50 11.24 5.69 9.16
C ASN A 50 11.62 6.88 8.27
N ASP A 51 12.33 7.87 8.82
CA ASP A 51 12.87 9.03 8.08
C ASP A 51 11.84 9.76 7.19
N GLY A 52 10.61 9.93 7.69
CA GLY A 52 9.53 10.63 6.98
C GLY A 52 8.89 9.84 5.85
N LYS A 53 9.18 8.53 5.75
CA LYS A 53 8.64 7.62 4.74
C LYS A 53 8.05 6.37 5.38
N MET A 54 6.83 6.01 4.96
CA MET A 54 6.28 4.67 5.21
C MET A 54 6.57 3.82 3.99
N ILE A 55 7.20 2.66 4.18
CA ILE A 55 7.40 1.68 3.11
C ILE A 55 6.78 0.38 3.57
N LEU A 56 5.77 -0.10 2.85
CA LEU A 56 5.14 -1.39 3.06
C LEU A 56 5.44 -2.30 1.87
N GLU A 57 5.82 -3.54 2.16
CA GLU A 57 6.14 -4.55 1.16
C GLU A 57 5.42 -5.86 1.44
N GLY A 58 5.15 -6.61 0.38
CA GLY A 58 4.43 -7.87 0.46
C GLY A 58 4.50 -8.62 -0.87
N THR A 59 3.91 -9.81 -0.89
CA THR A 59 3.81 -10.59 -2.13
C THR A 59 2.43 -11.22 -2.26
N HIS A 60 1.99 -11.44 -3.49
CA HIS A 60 0.78 -12.19 -3.78
C HIS A 60 0.94 -13.00 -5.07
N PRO A 61 0.14 -14.06 -5.27
CA PRO A 61 0.14 -14.80 -6.53
C PRO A 61 -0.37 -13.92 -7.66
N GLY A 62 0.31 -13.97 -8.81
CA GLY A 62 -0.17 -13.34 -10.04
C GLY A 62 -1.23 -14.18 -10.76
N ALA A 63 -1.78 -13.65 -11.85
CA ALA A 63 -2.83 -14.32 -12.64
C ALA A 63 -2.40 -15.65 -13.30
N ARG A 64 -1.09 -15.95 -13.35
CA ARG A 64 -0.55 -17.20 -13.90
C ARG A 64 0.05 -18.04 -12.76
N ALA A 65 -0.21 -19.35 -12.79
CA ALA A 65 0.37 -20.27 -11.83
C ALA A 65 1.90 -20.18 -11.80
N GLY A 66 2.47 -20.12 -10.60
CA GLY A 66 3.91 -20.00 -10.39
C GLY A 66 4.48 -18.58 -10.54
N VAL A 67 3.65 -17.58 -10.86
CA VAL A 67 4.07 -16.17 -10.86
C VAL A 67 3.77 -15.56 -9.48
N THR A 68 4.80 -15.02 -8.85
CA THR A 68 4.68 -14.18 -7.66
C THR A 68 4.87 -12.72 -8.05
N ILE A 69 4.02 -11.86 -7.54
CA ILE A 69 4.14 -10.40 -7.68
C ILE A 69 4.62 -9.86 -6.34
N ASN A 70 5.73 -9.13 -6.37
CA ASN A 70 6.23 -8.36 -5.25
C ASN A 70 5.63 -6.96 -5.30
N GLU A 71 5.15 -6.50 -4.17
CA GLU A 71 4.49 -5.22 -4.01
C GLU A 71 5.30 -4.33 -3.08
N ARG A 72 5.44 -3.06 -3.44
CA ARG A 72 6.03 -2.03 -2.59
C ARG A 72 5.20 -0.77 -2.70
N ILE A 73 4.70 -0.29 -1.57
CA ILE A 73 4.01 1.00 -1.48
C ILE A 73 4.81 1.91 -0.57
N THR A 74 5.16 3.08 -1.10
CA THR A 74 5.88 4.12 -0.37
C THR A 74 4.99 5.34 -0.21
N TRP A 75 4.80 5.80 1.02
CA TRP A 75 4.25 7.11 1.31
C TRP A 75 5.34 8.00 1.84
N ASN A 76 5.49 9.20 1.28
CA ASN A 76 6.43 10.17 1.80
C ASN A 76 5.84 11.58 1.79
N VAL A 77 6.22 12.35 2.81
CA VAL A 77 5.94 13.78 2.88
C VAL A 77 6.62 14.48 1.70
N VAL A 78 5.94 15.42 1.06
CA VAL A 78 6.47 16.19 -0.07
C VAL A 78 7.01 17.52 0.43
N ASN A 79 8.29 17.83 0.13
CA ASN A 79 8.94 19.09 0.51
C ASN A 79 8.87 19.46 2.01
N GLY A 80 8.68 18.47 2.90
CA GLY A 80 8.49 18.70 4.34
C GLY A 80 7.10 19.24 4.73
N ASP A 81 6.18 19.37 3.78
CA ASP A 81 4.79 19.76 4.00
C ASP A 81 3.96 18.55 4.45
N ALA A 82 3.66 18.47 5.75
CA ALA A 82 2.89 17.37 6.34
C ALA A 82 1.46 17.26 5.80
N ASP A 83 0.94 18.28 5.12
CA ASP A 83 -0.36 18.24 4.48
C ASP A 83 -0.30 17.66 3.05
N GLN A 84 0.90 17.35 2.55
CA GLN A 84 1.13 16.72 1.24
C GLN A 84 1.87 15.39 1.38
N VAL A 85 1.22 14.34 0.91
CA VAL A 85 1.78 12.98 0.90
C VAL A 85 1.73 12.44 -0.51
N ARG A 86 2.89 12.02 -1.05
CA ARG A 86 2.93 11.23 -2.27
C ARG A 86 2.87 9.76 -1.92
N GLN A 87 2.00 9.01 -2.59
CA GLN A 87 1.98 7.56 -2.60
C GLN A 87 2.57 7.06 -3.92
N LEU A 88 3.57 6.20 -3.84
CA LEU A 88 4.13 5.49 -4.97
C LEU A 88 3.96 3.98 -4.74
N TRP A 89 3.14 3.34 -5.57
CA TRP A 89 2.95 1.90 -5.58
C TRP A 89 3.68 1.30 -6.78
N GLN A 90 4.58 0.37 -6.49
CA GLN A 90 5.35 -0.36 -7.49
C GLN A 90 5.17 -1.88 -7.37
N GLN A 91 5.19 -2.52 -8.52
CA GLN A 91 5.10 -3.97 -8.70
C GLN A 91 6.38 -4.52 -9.31
N SER A 92 6.82 -5.67 -8.84
CA SER A 92 7.91 -6.44 -9.45
C SER A 92 7.47 -7.86 -9.72
N ARG A 93 7.88 -8.40 -10.87
CA ARG A 93 7.59 -9.77 -11.33
C ARG A 93 8.83 -10.64 -11.47
N ASP A 94 9.99 -10.11 -11.09
CA ASP A 94 11.31 -10.73 -11.25
C ASP A 94 12.07 -10.82 -9.91
N GLY A 95 11.31 -10.90 -8.81
CA GLY A 95 11.86 -11.02 -7.45
C GLY A 95 12.46 -9.73 -6.90
N GLY A 96 11.99 -8.57 -7.39
CA GLY A 96 12.44 -7.26 -6.92
C GLY A 96 13.62 -6.66 -7.69
N GLN A 97 14.01 -7.25 -8.83
CA GLN A 97 15.11 -6.73 -9.65
C GLN A 97 14.68 -5.50 -10.46
N THR A 98 13.47 -5.53 -11.03
CA THR A 98 12.87 -4.39 -11.71
C THR A 98 11.49 -4.08 -11.13
N TRP A 99 11.15 -2.79 -11.11
CA TRP A 99 9.93 -2.27 -10.50
C TRP A 99 9.17 -1.41 -11.50
N GLN A 100 7.92 -1.76 -11.75
CA GLN A 100 6.99 -0.98 -12.58
C GLN A 100 6.05 -0.18 -11.67
N VAL A 101 5.75 1.05 -12.04
CA VAL A 101 4.80 1.89 -11.29
C VAL A 101 3.38 1.41 -11.60
N ALA A 102 2.69 0.94 -10.57
CA ALA A 102 1.28 0.58 -10.64
C ALA A 102 0.39 1.80 -10.37
N PHE A 103 0.80 2.67 -9.44
CA PHE A 103 0.10 3.90 -9.10
C PHE A 103 1.07 4.95 -8.54
N ASP A 104 0.83 6.21 -8.87
CA ASP A 104 1.55 7.37 -8.35
C ASP A 104 0.55 8.49 -8.10
N GLY A 105 0.31 8.80 -6.83
CA GLY A 105 -0.72 9.73 -6.39
C GLY A 105 -0.17 10.77 -5.44
N LEU A 106 -0.71 11.98 -5.52
CA LEU A 106 -0.46 13.04 -4.55
C LEU A 106 -1.73 13.32 -3.77
N TYR A 107 -1.65 13.15 -2.45
CA TYR A 107 -2.70 13.47 -1.50
C TYR A 107 -2.42 14.82 -0.87
N GLN A 108 -3.44 15.68 -0.86
CA GLN A 108 -3.45 16.94 -0.12
C GLN A 108 -4.50 16.81 0.97
N ARG A 109 -4.17 17.18 2.22
CA ARG A 109 -5.16 17.27 3.29
C ARG A 109 -6.24 18.28 2.86
N SER A 110 -7.51 17.85 2.85
CA SER A 110 -8.64 18.78 2.73
C SER A 110 -8.90 19.42 4.08
N ASN A 111 -9.01 20.74 4.09
CA ASN A 111 -9.52 21.52 5.22
C ASN A 111 -11.04 21.43 5.32
#